data_AF-L8FZP2-F1
#
_entry.id   AF-L8FZP2-F1
#
_cell.length_a   1.000
_cell.length_b   1.000
_cell.length_c   1.000
_cell.angle_alpha   90.00
_cell.angle_beta   90.00
_cell.angle_gamma   90.00
#
_symmetry.space_group_name_H-M   'P 1'
#
loop_
_entity.id
_entity.type
_entity.pdbx_description
1 polymer ?
#
loop_
_entity_poly.entity_id
_entity_poly.type
_entity_poly.pdbx_seq_one_letter_code
_entity_poly.pdbx_strand_id
1 'polypeptide(L)' 'MAAIPPTMRALAIPSFGRPSSYSLANVPTPQITQPDEVLVKIHAAGVNPIDIKVAEGALKMAHKYTFPLVLA' A
#
# COMPACT_ATOMS: atom_id res chain seq x y z
N MET A 1 -24.27 4.07 6.43
CA MET A 1 -22.83 3.85 6.15
C MET A 1 -22.43 4.80 5.04
N ALA A 2 -21.24 5.41 5.10
CA ALA A 2 -20.73 6.17 3.96
C ALA A 2 -20.46 5.21 2.79
N ALA A 3 -20.70 5.65 1.56
CA ALA A 3 -20.40 4.86 0.36
C ALA A 3 -18.90 4.54 0.30
N ILE A 4 -18.55 3.34 -0.17
CA ILE A 4 -17.15 2.97 -0.43
C ILE A 4 -16.69 3.77 -1.64
N PRO A 5 -15.65 4.62 -1.53
CA PRO A 5 -15.18 5.41 -2.65
C PRO A 5 -14.50 4.51 -3.69
N PRO A 6 -14.52 4.86 -4.99
CA PRO A 6 -13.83 4.09 -6.03
C PRO A 6 -12.30 4.14 -5.88
N THR A 7 -11.78 5.14 -5.16
CA THR A 7 -10.35 5.31 -4.85
C THR A 7 -10.14 5.58 -3.36
N MET A 8 -8.94 5.25 -2.89
CA MET A 8 -8.48 5.54 -1.53
C MET A 8 -7.14 6.29 -1.56
N ARG A 9 -6.87 7.06 -0.50
CA ARG A 9 -5.54 7.66 -0.30
C ARG A 9 -4.62 6.66 0.37
N ALA A 10 -3.42 6.51 -0.18
CA ALA A 10 -2.40 5.63 0.35
C ALA A 10 -1.02 6.28 0.26
N LEU A 11 -0.10 5.92 1.16
CA LEU A 11 1.32 6.17 0.96
C LEU A 11 1.82 5.15 -0.06
N ALA A 12 2.29 5.62 -1.21
CA ALA A 12 2.69 4.76 -2.30
C ALA A 12 4.02 5.21 -2.91
N ILE A 13 4.75 4.25 -3.48
CA ILE A 13 6.00 4.50 -4.20
C ILE A 13 5.83 4.06 -5.66
N PRO A 14 6.30 4.85 -6.65
CA PRO A 14 6.22 4.48 -8.06
C PRO A 14 7.37 3.55 -8.50
N SER A 15 8.42 3.45 -7.69
CA SER A 15 9.58 2.59 -7.86
C SER A 15 10.24 2.40 -6.49
N PHE A 16 11.17 1.45 -6.36
CA PHE A 16 11.94 1.29 -5.12
C PHE A 16 12.71 2.55 -4.76
N GLY A 17 12.76 2.90 -3.48
CA GLY A 17 13.39 4.13 -3.00
C GLY A 17 13.38 4.28 -1.48
N ARG A 18 14.03 5.37 -1.03
CA ARG A 18 14.12 5.76 0.37
C ARG A 18 12.88 6.55 0.80
N PRO A 19 12.62 6.75 2.10
CA PRO A 19 11.45 7.49 2.59
C PRO A 19 11.22 8.87 1.97
N SER A 20 12.28 9.55 1.51
CA SER A 20 12.17 10.84 0.81
C SER A 20 11.45 10.77 -0.54
N SER A 21 11.30 9.59 -1.14
CA SER A 21 10.57 9.39 -2.40
C SER A 21 9.12 8.93 -2.19
N TYR A 22 8.67 8.79 -0.95
CA TYR A 22 7.32 8.33 -0.66
C TYR A 22 6.33 9.47 -0.88
N SER A 23 5.16 9.18 -1.44
CA SER A 23 4.14 10.19 -1.68
C SER A 23 2.74 9.66 -1.39
N LEU A 24 1.84 10.57 -1.01
CA LEU A 24 0.42 10.25 -0.95
C LEU A 24 -0.14 10.21 -2.37
N ALA A 25 -0.80 9.10 -2.70
CA ALA A 25 -1.46 8.90 -3.97
C ALA A 25 -2.92 8.46 -3.78
N ASN A 26 -3.76 8.79 -4.75
CA ASN A 26 -5.07 8.15 -4.88
C ASN A 26 -4.89 6.87 -5.71
N VAL A 27 -5.22 5.73 -5.12
CA VAL A 27 -5.17 4.41 -5.77
C VAL A 27 -6.57 3.78 -5.78
N PRO A 28 -6.86 2.81 -6.67
CA PRO A 28 -8.14 2.11 -6.65
C PRO A 28 -8.42 1.49 -5.28
N THR A 29 -9.66 1.60 -4.80
CA THR A 29 -10.06 0.91 -3.57
C THR A 29 -10.08 -0.60 -3.84
N PRO A 30 -9.42 -1.42 -2.99
CA PRO A 30 -9.44 -2.87 -3.13
C PRO A 30 -10.87 -3.41 -3.16
N GLN A 31 -11.11 -4.38 -4.04
CA GLN A 31 -12.39 -5.06 -4.13
C GLN A 31 -12.33 -6.37 -3.37
N ILE A 32 -13.40 -6.70 -2.66
CA ILE A 32 -13.59 -8.02 -2.07
C ILE A 32 -13.90 -8.98 -3.23
N THR A 33 -13.01 -9.93 -3.47
CA THR A 33 -13.15 -10.94 -4.52
C THR A 33 -13.48 -12.32 -3.96
N GLN A 34 -13.16 -12.58 -2.69
CA GLN A 34 -13.42 -13.85 -2.01
C GLN A 34 -14.34 -13.66 -0.79
N PRO A 35 -15.10 -14.71 -0.38
CA PRO A 35 -16.04 -14.62 0.75
C PRO A 35 -15.40 -14.36 2.12
N ASP A 36 -14.10 -14.63 2.26
CA ASP A 36 -13.33 -14.50 3.50
C ASP A 36 -12.51 -13.19 3.59
N GLU A 37 -12.64 -12.32 2.59
CA GLU A 37 -11.99 -11.02 2.60
C GLU A 37 -12.86 -9.94 3.27
N VAL A 38 -12.21 -8.99 3.94
CA VAL A 38 -12.88 -7.82 4.53
C VAL A 38 -12.20 -6.54 4.07
N LEU A 39 -13.00 -5.50 3.83
CA LEU A 39 -12.50 -4.16 3.53
C LEU A 39 -12.57 -3.30 4.80
N VAL A 40 -11.41 -2.89 5.29
CA VAL A 40 -11.28 -2.11 6.53
C VAL A 40 -10.99 -0.65 6.22
N LYS A 41 -11.79 0.26 6.80
CA LYS A 41 -11.46 1.69 6.81
C LYS A 41 -10.38 1.96 7.86
N ILE A 42 -9.14 2.10 7.42
CA ILE A 42 -8.00 2.35 8.29
C ILE A 42 -8.12 3.72 8.99
N HIS A 43 -8.02 3.74 10.32
CA HIS A 43 -7.95 4.96 11.12
C HIS A 43 -6.50 5.39 11.37
N ALA A 44 -5.64 4.42 11.69
CA ALA A 44 -4.21 4.58 11.88
C ALA A 44 -3.49 3.27 11.50
N ALA A 45 -2.21 3.38 11.13
CA ALA A 45 -1.32 2.26 10.88
C ALA A 45 -0.02 2.46 11.66
N GLY A 46 0.60 1.37 12.10
CA GLY A 46 1.89 1.38 12.77
C GLY A 46 3.03 1.27 11.76
N VAL A 47 4.09 2.04 11.94
CA VAL A 47 5.27 2.00 11.07
C VAL A 47 6.21 0.89 11.53
N ASN A 48 6.65 0.02 10.62
CA ASN A 48 7.62 -1.03 10.89
C ASN A 48 8.91 -0.85 10.06
N PRO A 49 10.09 -1.22 10.59
CA PRO A 49 11.33 -1.15 9.82
C PRO A 49 11.34 -2.01 8.54
N ILE A 50 10.50 -3.05 8.47
CA ILE A 50 10.39 -3.90 7.28
C ILE A 50 9.79 -3.15 6.09
N ASP A 51 8.91 -2.18 6.33
CA ASP A 51 8.25 -1.40 5.28
C ASP A 51 9.28 -0.61 4.47
N ILE A 52 10.26 -0.03 5.18
CA ILE A 52 11.38 0.70 4.58
C ILE A 52 12.25 -0.26 3.75
N LYS A 53 12.58 -1.45 4.28
CA LYS A 53 13.41 -2.44 3.57
C LYS A 53 12.71 -2.95 2.30
N VAL A 54 11.39 -3.15 2.36
CA VAL A 54 10.58 -3.51 1.19
C VAL A 54 10.59 -2.39 0.16
N ALA A 55 10.35 -1.15 0.60
CA ALA A 55 10.37 0.01 -0.26
C ALA A 55 11.75 0.27 -0.90
N GLU A 56 12.84 -0.03 -0.22
CA GLU A 56 14.21 0.02 -0.76
C GLU A 56 14.54 -1.15 -1.71
N GLY A 57 13.63 -2.13 -1.82
CA GLY A 57 13.78 -3.28 -2.72
C GLY A 57 14.67 -4.39 -2.16
N ALA A 58 14.91 -4.44 -0.85
CA ALA A 58 15.73 -5.46 -0.21
C ALA A 58 15.21 -6.88 -0.44
N LEU A 59 13.90 -7.03 -0.70
CA LEU A 59 13.24 -8.32 -0.93
C LEU A 59 12.83 -8.56 -2.40
N LYS A 60 13.30 -7.74 -3.34
CA LYS A 60 12.89 -7.81 -4.77
C LYS A 60 13.23 -9.12 -5.49
N MET A 61 14.20 -9.88 -4.97
CA MET A 61 14.56 -11.19 -5.52
C MET A 61 13.66 -12.32 -5.01
N ALA A 62 13.04 -12.13 -3.84
CA ALA A 62 12.15 -13.12 -3.22
C ALA A 62 10.67 -12.88 -3.55
N HIS A 63 10.29 -11.62 -3.84
CA HIS A 63 8.91 -11.25 -4.12
C HIS A 63 8.79 -10.39 -5.38
N LYS A 64 7.70 -10.62 -6.13
CA LYS A 64 7.29 -9.73 -7.23
C LYS A 64 6.45 -8.61 -6.66
N TYR A 65 6.80 -7.38 -7.03
CA TYR A 65 6.08 -6.17 -6.62
C TYR A 65 5.45 -5.51 -7.83
N THR A 66 4.21 -5.03 -7.67
CA THR A 66 3.50 -4.21 -8.66
C THR A 66 3.52 -2.77 -8.18
N PHE A 67 3.84 -1.85 -9.08
CA PHE A 67 3.84 -0.42 -8.81
C PHE A 67 2.55 0.24 -9.34
N PRO A 68 2.01 1.27 -8.67
CA PRO A 68 2.53 1.88 -7.43
C PRO A 68 2.38 0.94 -6.23
N LEU A 69 3.46 0.75 -5.48
CA LEU A 69 3.47 -0.11 -4.31
C LEU A 69 2.92 0.67 -3.12
N VAL A 70 1.80 0.22 -2.56
CA VAL A 70 1.21 0.77 -1.35
C VAL A 70 1.99 0.28 -0.13
N LEU A 71 2.44 1.21 0.71
CA LEU A 71 3.10 0.92 1.97
C LEU A 71 2.04 0.84 3.09
N ALA A 72 2.28 -0.04 4.06
CA ALA A 72 1.48 -0.17 5.26
C ALA A 72 1.94 0.82 6.34
#